data_AF-A0A0R3LBJ4-F1
#
_entry.id   AF-A0A0R3LBJ4-F1
#
_cell.length_a   1.000
_cell.length_b   1.000
_cell.length_c   1.000
_cell.angle_alpha   90.00
_cell.angle_beta   90.00
_cell.angle_gamma   90.00
#
_symmetry.space_group_name_H-M   'P 1'
#
loop_
_entity.id
_entity.type
_entity.pdbx_description
1 polymer ?
#
loop_
_entity_poly.entity_id
_entity_poly.type
_entity_poly.pdbx_seq_one_letter_code
_entity_poly.pdbx_strand_id
1 'polypeptide(L)'
;MQTIILDDHGRAWDARSPALRSFLHCSIPDFDFLTYLIENLGFVAVTKIAPNAARIRFRPETVSQTSIAAVLYYLADTGIERTIISHPDQFVEKLVPSLAQTIAYIAEQIAASQQQPSSFTSKELPLEILANTDEALSSLLTQWIDSKQVYDSATLADVLPESLCPRFMLVEPLDGRLTITDVGSGFEIYGETWRKNSRGLPMEEQPDYDYGQWVQGIYRRVQETRLPRLDEVHATIRRPDKNDSIHCRYRRLILPFTCKGNGGTCLLGASVFDFREQQSGLDRRAVEECPA
;
A
#
# COMPACT_ATOMS: atom_id res chain seq x y z
N MET A 1 5.58 0.82 30.84
CA MET A 1 4.63 -0.16 30.28
C MET A 1 5.41 -1.06 29.34
N GLN A 2 5.21 -2.37 29.42
CA GLN A 2 5.91 -3.32 28.56
C GLN A 2 5.02 -3.67 27.37
N THR A 3 5.57 -3.53 26.16
CA THR A 3 4.91 -3.90 24.91
C THR A 3 5.67 -5.06 24.29
N ILE A 4 4.96 -6.15 24.05
CA ILE A 4 5.45 -7.33 23.35
C ILE A 4 4.83 -7.34 21.95
N ILE A 5 5.65 -7.64 20.95
CA ILE A 5 5.22 -7.86 19.57
C ILE A 5 5.26 -9.35 19.28
N LEU A 6 4.16 -9.86 18.75
CA LEU A 6 4.02 -11.24 18.32
C LEU A 6 4.06 -11.24 16.80
N ASP A 7 5.09 -11.87 16.24
CA ASP A 7 5.28 -11.95 14.78
C ASP A 7 4.46 -13.09 14.14
N ASP A 8 4.48 -13.12 12.81
CA ASP A 8 3.81 -14.11 11.96
C ASP A 8 4.41 -15.53 12.04
N HIS A 9 5.51 -15.69 12.78
CA HIS A 9 6.10 -16.97 13.18
C HIS A 9 5.81 -17.35 14.64
N GLY A 10 5.04 -16.53 15.35
CA GLY A 10 4.65 -16.73 16.75
C GLY A 10 5.75 -16.41 17.77
N ARG A 11 6.82 -15.71 17.36
CA ARG A 11 7.88 -15.27 18.27
C ARG A 11 7.48 -13.99 18.99
N ALA A 12 7.88 -13.90 20.25
CA ALA A 12 7.66 -12.73 21.08
C ALA A 12 8.91 -11.85 21.12
N TRP A 13 8.72 -10.57 20.85
CA TRP A 13 9.78 -9.56 20.85
C TRP A 13 9.42 -8.42 21.81
N ASP A 14 10.36 -7.91 22.60
CA ASP A 14 10.16 -6.60 23.24
C ASP A 14 10.15 -5.54 22.11
N ALA A 15 9.12 -4.70 22.06
CA ALA A 15 8.97 -3.65 21.05
C ALA A 15 10.16 -2.66 21.02
N ARG A 16 10.90 -2.55 22.13
CA ARG A 16 12.10 -1.71 22.25
C ARG A 16 13.39 -2.47 21.95
N SER A 17 13.32 -3.77 21.65
CA SER A 17 14.48 -4.59 21.36
C SER A 17 15.13 -4.17 20.04
N PRO A 18 16.42 -3.81 20.02
CA PRO A 18 17.15 -3.58 18.77
C PRO A 18 17.18 -4.81 17.88
N ALA A 19 17.09 -6.02 18.47
CA ALA A 19 17.15 -7.28 17.73
C ALA A 19 15.98 -7.45 16.76
N LEU A 20 14.78 -6.95 17.08
CA LEU A 20 13.62 -7.01 16.18
C LEU A 20 13.84 -6.14 14.94
N ARG A 21 14.38 -4.93 15.13
CA ARG A 21 14.74 -4.02 14.02
C ARG A 21 15.81 -4.63 13.13
N SER A 22 16.86 -5.21 13.74
CA SER A 22 17.91 -5.90 13.01
C SER A 22 17.40 -7.14 12.26
N PHE A 23 16.50 -7.92 12.88
CA PHE A 23 15.89 -9.10 12.27
C PHE A 23 15.08 -8.76 11.02
N LEU A 24 14.35 -7.65 11.05
CA LEU A 24 13.58 -7.16 9.90
C LEU A 24 14.40 -6.31 8.93
N HIS A 25 15.73 -6.26 9.10
CA HIS A 25 16.65 -5.41 8.32
C HIS A 25 16.22 -3.93 8.26
N CYS A 26 15.49 -3.47 9.27
CA CYS A 26 14.88 -2.16 9.28
C CYS A 26 15.72 -1.19 10.09
N SER A 27 16.61 -0.47 9.40
CA SER A 27 17.58 0.45 10.02
C SER A 27 17.12 1.91 10.03
N ILE A 28 15.88 2.20 9.61
CA ILE A 28 15.38 3.57 9.45
C ILE A 28 14.80 4.05 10.80
N PRO A 29 15.34 5.12 11.41
CA PRO A 29 14.93 5.59 12.73
C PRO A 29 13.69 6.49 12.71
N ASP A 30 13.34 7.08 11.57
CA ASP A 30 12.39 8.20 11.51
C ASP A 30 10.93 7.79 11.24
N PHE A 31 10.54 6.61 11.75
CA PHE A 31 9.17 6.16 11.64
C PHE A 31 8.67 5.34 12.82
N ASP A 32 7.34 5.40 13.02
CA ASP A 32 6.52 4.58 13.88
C ASP A 32 6.53 3.13 13.41
N PHE A 33 7.66 2.50 13.74
CA PHE A 33 7.94 1.10 13.53
C PHE A 33 6.82 0.22 14.06
N LEU A 34 6.24 0.54 15.23
CA LEU A 34 5.18 -0.27 15.81
C LEU A 34 3.93 -0.28 14.92
N THR A 35 3.53 0.88 14.43
CA THR A 35 2.40 1.01 13.50
C THR A 35 2.69 0.25 12.20
N TYR A 36 3.91 0.35 11.65
CA TYR A 36 4.30 -0.43 10.47
C TYR A 36 4.18 -1.95 10.66
N LEU A 37 4.66 -2.49 11.79
CA LEU A 37 4.60 -3.93 12.09
C LEU A 37 3.14 -4.42 12.13
N ILE A 38 2.26 -3.65 12.78
CA ILE A 38 0.85 -3.99 12.93
C ILE A 38 0.10 -3.87 11.61
N GLU A 39 0.34 -2.79 10.88
CA GLU A 39 -0.43 -2.47 9.68
C GLU A 39 -0.04 -3.28 8.45
N ASN A 40 1.25 -3.63 8.33
CA ASN A 40 1.82 -4.19 7.10
C ASN A 40 2.29 -5.63 7.26
N LEU A 41 2.90 -5.97 8.40
CA LEU A 41 3.49 -7.32 8.59
C LEU A 41 2.52 -8.32 9.23
N GLY A 42 1.30 -7.88 9.58
CA GLY A 42 0.32 -8.75 10.23
C GLY A 42 0.71 -9.15 11.65
N PHE A 43 1.58 -8.37 12.31
CA PHE A 43 2.00 -8.60 13.69
C PHE A 43 0.96 -8.06 14.66
N VAL A 44 1.03 -8.53 15.90
CA VAL A 44 0.14 -8.07 16.98
C VAL A 44 0.96 -7.49 18.11
N ALA A 45 0.56 -6.32 18.61
CA ALA A 45 1.18 -5.72 19.77
C ALA A 45 0.32 -5.92 21.02
N VAL A 46 0.92 -6.42 22.10
CA VAL A 46 0.30 -6.57 23.41
C VAL A 46 1.03 -5.69 24.41
N THR A 47 0.35 -4.67 24.92
CA THR A 47 0.87 -3.74 25.94
C THR A 47 0.23 -4.04 27.28
N LYS A 48 1.03 -4.45 28.27
CA LYS A 48 0.51 -4.69 29.63
C LYS A 48 0.14 -3.37 30.29
N ILE A 49 -1.11 -3.24 30.73
CA ILE A 49 -1.64 -2.03 31.40
C ILE A 49 -1.71 -2.27 32.91
N ALA A 50 -2.10 -3.47 33.34
CA ALA A 50 -2.20 -3.88 34.74
C ALA A 50 -1.82 -5.36 34.89
N PRO A 51 -1.71 -5.91 36.11
CA PRO A 51 -1.33 -7.31 36.32
C PRO A 51 -2.16 -8.32 35.51
N ASN A 52 -3.49 -8.12 35.45
CA ASN A 52 -4.45 -8.97 34.73
C ASN A 52 -5.12 -8.26 33.53
N ALA A 53 -4.50 -7.19 33.01
CA ALA A 53 -5.06 -6.43 31.90
C ALA A 53 -4.02 -5.96 30.88
N ALA A 54 -4.38 -6.03 29.60
CA ALA A 54 -3.53 -5.57 28.50
C ALA A 54 -4.32 -4.86 27.40
N ARG A 55 -3.62 -4.07 26.59
CA ARG A 55 -4.10 -3.55 25.31
C ARG A 55 -3.53 -4.39 24.19
N ILE A 56 -4.38 -4.80 23.26
CA ILE A 56 -4.04 -5.54 22.05
C ILE A 56 -4.28 -4.61 20.87
N ARG A 57 -3.28 -4.45 20.02
CA ARG A 57 -3.38 -3.73 18.75
C ARG A 57 -3.06 -4.66 17.59
N PHE A 58 -4.00 -4.76 16.64
CA PHE A 58 -3.83 -5.50 15.40
C PHE A 58 -4.71 -4.91 14.29
N ARG A 59 -4.37 -5.16 13.02
CA ARG A 59 -5.22 -4.84 11.86
C ARG A 59 -5.93 -6.11 11.38
N PRO A 60 -7.27 -6.22 11.48
CA PRO A 60 -8.01 -7.44 11.14
C PRO A 60 -7.81 -7.92 9.70
N GLU A 61 -7.49 -7.02 8.78
CA GLU A 61 -7.33 -7.27 7.35
C GLU A 61 -5.98 -7.92 7.01
N THR A 62 -4.93 -7.66 7.81
CA THR A 62 -3.56 -8.10 7.53
C THR A 62 -2.99 -9.04 8.59
N VAL A 63 -3.66 -9.19 9.74
CA VAL A 63 -3.13 -9.98 10.85
C VAL A 63 -2.91 -11.45 10.47
N SER A 64 -1.74 -11.97 10.80
CA SER A 64 -1.44 -13.39 10.62
C SER A 64 -2.15 -14.25 11.67
N GLN A 65 -2.69 -15.39 11.24
CA GLN A 65 -3.31 -16.37 12.14
C GLN A 65 -2.31 -16.86 13.20
N THR A 66 -1.03 -16.97 12.85
CA THR A 66 0.03 -17.36 13.79
C THR A 66 0.25 -16.29 14.86
N SER A 67 0.27 -15.01 14.48
CA SER A 67 0.38 -13.90 15.43
C SER A 67 -0.80 -13.89 16.41
N ILE A 68 -2.02 -14.12 15.92
CA ILE A 68 -3.22 -14.24 16.76
C ILE A 68 -3.09 -15.42 17.72
N ALA A 69 -2.73 -16.61 17.23
CA ALA A 69 -2.54 -17.78 18.08
C ALA A 69 -1.52 -17.49 19.19
N ALA A 70 -0.38 -16.90 18.85
CA ALA A 70 0.66 -16.54 19.80
C ALA A 70 0.17 -15.54 20.86
N VAL A 71 -0.65 -14.57 20.48
CA VAL A 71 -1.30 -13.65 21.44
C VAL A 71 -2.21 -14.40 22.39
N LEU A 72 -3.05 -15.30 21.89
CA LEU A 72 -3.99 -16.06 22.74
C LEU A 72 -3.25 -16.93 23.76
N TYR A 73 -2.17 -17.61 23.35
CA TYR A 73 -1.30 -18.35 24.27
C TYR A 73 -0.63 -17.41 25.28
N TYR A 74 -0.08 -16.29 24.82
CA TYR A 74 0.55 -15.30 25.69
C TYR A 74 -0.42 -14.76 26.77
N LEU A 75 -1.66 -14.46 26.42
CA LEU A 75 -2.66 -13.97 27.38
C LEU A 75 -2.99 -15.05 28.42
N ALA A 76 -3.14 -16.30 27.99
CA ALA A 76 -3.42 -17.42 28.88
C ALA A 76 -2.25 -17.67 29.86
N ASP A 77 -1.02 -17.72 29.36
CA ASP A 77 0.19 -17.97 30.16
C ASP A 77 0.48 -16.87 31.17
N THR A 78 0.10 -15.63 30.85
CA THR A 78 0.35 -14.46 31.72
C THR A 78 -0.82 -14.10 32.64
N GLY A 79 -1.92 -14.86 32.59
CA GLY A 79 -3.11 -14.63 33.41
C GLY A 79 -3.83 -13.31 33.11
N ILE A 80 -3.76 -12.84 31.86
CA ILE A 80 -4.49 -11.66 31.43
C ILE A 80 -5.93 -12.04 31.12
N GLU A 81 -6.87 -11.42 31.84
CA GLU A 81 -8.30 -11.68 31.67
C GLU A 81 -9.00 -10.56 30.92
N ARG A 82 -8.58 -9.31 31.15
CA ARG A 82 -9.23 -8.12 30.60
C ARG A 82 -8.40 -7.51 29.50
N THR A 83 -8.99 -7.27 28.33
CA THR A 83 -8.28 -6.70 27.20
C THR A 83 -8.95 -5.47 26.65
N ILE A 84 -8.17 -4.44 26.34
CA ILE A 84 -8.59 -3.35 25.49
C ILE A 84 -8.13 -3.68 24.08
N ILE A 85 -9.02 -3.73 23.11
CA ILE A 85 -8.68 -3.98 21.71
C ILE A 85 -8.80 -2.66 20.95
N SER A 86 -7.75 -2.29 20.22
CA SER A 86 -7.77 -1.13 19.34
C SER A 86 -7.17 -1.44 17.98
N HIS A 87 -7.71 -0.77 16.96
CA HIS A 87 -7.29 -0.89 15.57
C HIS A 87 -6.61 0.41 15.13
N PRO A 88 -5.59 0.37 14.26
CA PRO A 88 -4.91 1.58 13.81
C PRO A 88 -5.87 2.63 13.21
N ASP A 89 -6.90 2.17 12.51
CA ASP A 89 -7.83 3.03 11.76
C ASP A 89 -9.11 3.40 12.54
N GLN A 90 -9.23 2.97 13.80
CA GLN A 90 -10.43 3.20 14.62
C GLN A 90 -10.12 4.03 15.86
N PHE A 91 -10.86 5.12 16.03
CA PHE A 91 -10.78 5.98 17.23
C PHE A 91 -11.42 5.35 18.48
N VAL A 92 -12.19 4.27 18.32
CA VAL A 92 -12.93 3.63 19.42
C VAL A 92 -12.16 2.40 19.90
N GLU A 93 -11.72 2.42 21.16
CA GLU A 93 -11.16 1.23 21.81
C GLU A 93 -12.29 0.40 22.43
N LYS A 94 -12.23 -0.94 22.28
CA LYS A 94 -13.20 -1.85 22.88
C LYS A 94 -12.61 -2.52 24.12
N LEU A 95 -13.25 -2.31 25.27
CA LEU A 95 -12.97 -3.10 26.48
C LEU A 95 -13.68 -4.45 26.39
N VAL A 96 -12.92 -5.52 26.61
CA VAL A 96 -13.38 -6.91 26.62
C VAL A 96 -13.00 -7.54 27.96
N PRO A 97 -13.98 -8.02 28.76
CA PRO A 97 -13.76 -8.33 30.18
C PRO A 97 -13.23 -9.73 30.49
N SER A 98 -13.15 -10.64 29.51
CA SER A 98 -12.63 -12.00 29.73
C SER A 98 -11.89 -12.54 28.51
N LEU A 99 -10.95 -13.45 28.72
CA LEU A 99 -10.19 -14.11 27.64
C LEU A 99 -11.10 -14.79 26.61
N ALA A 100 -12.18 -15.44 27.06
CA ALA A 100 -13.14 -16.07 26.15
C ALA A 100 -13.85 -15.04 25.24
N GLN A 101 -14.21 -13.87 25.79
CA GLN A 101 -14.79 -12.80 25.00
C GLN A 101 -13.75 -12.13 24.11
N THR A 102 -12.49 -12.04 24.53
CA THR A 102 -11.38 -11.55 23.71
C THR A 102 -11.22 -12.43 22.47
N ILE A 103 -11.20 -13.75 22.65
CA ILE A 103 -11.12 -14.72 21.55
C ILE A 103 -12.29 -14.54 20.59
N ALA A 104 -13.53 -14.49 21.11
CA ALA A 104 -14.73 -14.34 20.28
C ALA A 104 -14.71 -13.02 19.50
N TYR A 105 -14.34 -11.92 20.15
CA TYR A 105 -14.29 -10.62 19.50
C TYR A 105 -13.20 -10.55 18.42
N ILE A 106 -12.00 -11.07 18.68
CA ILE A 106 -10.93 -11.14 17.67
C ILE A 106 -11.40 -11.96 16.45
N ALA A 107 -12.01 -13.13 16.70
CA ALA A 107 -12.52 -13.97 15.62
C ALA A 107 -13.62 -13.27 14.81
N GLU A 108 -14.52 -12.55 15.46
CA GLU A 108 -15.56 -11.75 14.81
C GLU A 108 -14.96 -10.64 13.93
N GLN A 109 -13.96 -9.90 14.43
CA GLN A 109 -13.31 -8.84 13.66
C GLN A 109 -12.59 -9.40 12.42
N ILE A 110 -11.90 -10.53 12.55
CA ILE A 110 -11.21 -11.18 11.42
C ILE A 110 -12.23 -11.76 10.42
N ALA A 111 -13.33 -12.35 10.89
CA ALA A 111 -14.38 -12.84 10.00
C ALA A 111 -15.07 -11.69 9.25
N ALA A 112 -15.30 -10.56 9.93
CA ALA A 112 -15.90 -9.37 9.33
C ALA A 112 -14.97 -8.73 8.27
N SER A 113 -13.65 -8.69 8.50
CA SER A 113 -12.68 -8.19 7.51
C SER A 113 -12.59 -9.10 6.29
N GLN A 114 -12.72 -10.41 6.46
CA GLN A 114 -12.78 -11.37 5.35
C GLN A 114 -14.07 -11.26 4.52
N GLN A 115 -15.13 -10.70 5.09
CA GLN A 115 -16.39 -10.43 4.38
C GLN A 115 -16.42 -9.05 3.69
N GLN A 116 -15.42 -8.19 3.90
CA GLN A 116 -15.29 -6.95 3.15
C GLN A 116 -14.85 -7.23 1.70
N PRO A 117 -15.43 -6.54 0.70
CA PRO A 117 -15.14 -6.78 -0.71
C PRO A 117 -13.71 -6.32 -1.05
N SER A 118 -13.03 -7.16 -1.83
CA SER A 118 -11.69 -7.03 -2.46
C SER A 118 -10.62 -6.20 -1.72
N SER A 119 -9.43 -6.80 -1.52
CA SER A 119 -8.20 -6.14 -1.03
C SER A 119 -7.76 -4.90 -1.81
N PHE A 120 -8.47 -4.54 -2.87
CA PHE A 120 -8.26 -3.40 -3.74
C PHE A 120 -9.60 -2.72 -3.98
N THR A 121 -9.67 -1.42 -3.69
CA THR A 121 -10.83 -0.60 -4.00
C THR A 121 -10.37 0.69 -4.67
N SER A 122 -11.17 1.20 -5.59
CA SER A 122 -10.96 2.50 -6.20
C SER A 122 -12.27 3.25 -6.26
N LYS A 123 -12.24 4.52 -5.85
CA LYS A 123 -13.33 5.46 -6.05
C LYS A 123 -12.93 6.42 -7.16
N GLU A 124 -13.68 6.41 -8.25
CA GLU A 124 -13.53 7.40 -9.31
C GLU A 124 -13.91 8.78 -8.78
N LEU A 125 -13.06 9.76 -9.04
CA LEU A 125 -13.24 11.14 -8.60
C LEU A 125 -13.43 12.06 -9.81
N PRO A 126 -14.22 13.14 -9.68
CA PRO A 126 -14.32 14.16 -10.72
C PRO A 126 -12.96 14.81 -10.97
N LEU A 127 -12.60 15.08 -12.24
CA LEU A 127 -11.28 15.63 -12.60
C LEU A 127 -11.11 17.08 -12.11
N GLU A 128 -12.20 17.81 -11.93
CA GLU A 128 -12.23 19.21 -11.53
C GLU A 128 -11.65 19.44 -10.14
N ILE A 129 -11.58 18.39 -9.31
CA ILE A 129 -11.00 18.49 -7.97
C ILE A 129 -9.48 18.68 -8.03
N LEU A 130 -8.81 18.21 -9.10
CA LEU A 130 -7.34 18.20 -9.20
C LEU A 130 -6.72 19.57 -9.00
N ALA A 131 -7.37 20.61 -9.54
CA ALA A 131 -6.93 22.00 -9.43
C ALA A 131 -6.76 22.46 -7.97
N ASN A 132 -7.44 21.81 -7.02
CA ASN A 132 -7.41 22.14 -5.61
C ASN A 132 -6.76 21.06 -4.74
N THR A 133 -6.45 19.89 -5.29
CA THR A 133 -6.04 18.73 -4.48
C THR A 133 -4.63 18.22 -4.75
N ASP A 134 -4.14 18.29 -5.99
CA ASP A 134 -2.79 17.83 -6.36
C ASP A 134 -2.24 18.61 -7.55
N GLU A 135 -1.28 19.51 -7.28
CA GLU A 135 -0.66 20.35 -8.31
C GLU A 135 -0.01 19.50 -9.42
N ALA A 136 0.73 18.46 -9.04
CA ALA A 136 1.44 17.61 -10.00
C ALA A 136 0.50 16.87 -10.97
N LEU A 137 -0.57 16.26 -10.45
CA LEU A 137 -1.58 15.57 -11.27
C LEU A 137 -2.38 16.57 -12.12
N SER A 138 -2.66 17.76 -11.56
CA SER A 138 -3.31 18.85 -12.30
C SER A 138 -2.47 19.33 -13.48
N SER A 139 -1.16 19.55 -13.28
CA SER A 139 -0.23 19.93 -14.35
C SER A 139 -0.17 18.88 -15.45
N LEU A 140 -0.14 17.60 -15.08
CA LEU A 140 -0.14 16.50 -16.05
C LEU A 140 -1.44 16.45 -16.86
N LEU A 141 -2.60 16.68 -16.24
CA LEU A 141 -3.88 16.76 -16.96
C LEU A 141 -3.88 17.93 -17.96
N THR A 142 -3.43 19.11 -17.54
CA THR A 142 -3.33 20.30 -18.41
C THR A 142 -2.44 20.01 -19.62
N GLN A 143 -1.28 19.38 -19.40
CA GLN A 143 -0.38 19.00 -20.48
C GLN A 143 -1.01 18.00 -21.46
N TRP A 144 -1.79 17.04 -20.97
CA TRP A 144 -2.55 16.13 -21.83
C TRP A 144 -3.58 16.87 -22.69
N ILE A 145 -4.29 17.85 -22.13
CA ILE A 145 -5.22 18.71 -22.88
C ILE A 145 -4.47 19.51 -23.95
N ASP A 146 -3.38 20.19 -23.58
CA ASP A 146 -2.62 21.08 -24.46
C ASP A 146 -1.95 20.33 -25.62
N SER A 147 -1.53 19.08 -25.37
CA SER A 147 -0.97 18.20 -26.40
C SER A 147 -2.01 17.68 -27.41
N LYS A 148 -3.29 18.00 -27.21
CA LYS A 148 -4.41 17.40 -27.95
C LYS A 148 -4.38 15.88 -27.91
N GLN A 149 -3.92 15.33 -26.78
CA GLN A 149 -3.88 13.89 -26.50
C GLN A 149 -2.94 13.12 -27.45
N VAL A 150 -1.97 13.78 -28.10
CA VAL A 150 -1.02 13.16 -29.01
C VAL A 150 0.38 13.29 -28.46
N TYR A 151 1.08 12.15 -28.34
CA TYR A 151 2.46 12.13 -27.86
C TYR A 151 3.30 11.07 -28.54
N ASP A 152 4.61 11.29 -28.54
CA ASP A 152 5.58 10.23 -28.79
C ASP A 152 5.74 9.42 -27.50
N SER A 153 5.43 8.12 -27.52
CA SER A 153 5.52 7.28 -26.33
C SER A 153 6.96 7.12 -25.84
N ALA A 154 7.95 7.28 -26.74
CA ALA A 154 9.37 7.23 -26.38
C ALA A 154 9.82 8.42 -25.52
N THR A 155 9.09 9.54 -25.55
CA THR A 155 9.45 10.77 -24.81
C THR A 155 8.40 11.16 -23.77
N LEU A 156 7.38 10.33 -23.56
CA LEU A 156 6.25 10.67 -22.70
C LEU A 156 6.66 10.71 -21.21
N ALA A 157 7.68 9.94 -20.83
CA ALA A 157 8.26 9.99 -19.49
C ALA A 157 9.02 11.30 -19.24
N ASP A 158 9.67 11.87 -20.25
CA ASP A 158 10.51 13.08 -20.13
C ASP A 158 9.71 14.35 -19.84
N VAL A 159 8.40 14.30 -20.11
CA VAL A 159 7.51 15.45 -19.97
C VAL A 159 6.71 15.43 -18.68
N LEU A 160 6.83 14.36 -17.90
CA LEU A 160 6.22 14.25 -16.59
C LEU A 160 6.74 15.35 -15.65
N PRO A 161 5.88 15.93 -14.80
CA PRO A 161 6.34 16.70 -13.66
C PRO A 161 7.36 15.90 -12.84
N GLU A 162 8.42 16.56 -12.35
CA GLU A 162 9.52 15.91 -11.64
C GLU A 162 9.05 15.06 -10.46
N SER A 163 7.99 15.50 -9.76
CA SER A 163 7.36 14.76 -8.66
C SER A 163 6.62 13.49 -9.08
N LEU A 164 6.26 13.34 -10.35
CA LEU A 164 5.59 12.16 -10.92
C LEU A 164 6.56 11.22 -11.64
N CYS A 165 7.76 11.69 -12.03
CA CYS A 165 8.80 10.87 -12.68
C CYS A 165 9.12 9.56 -11.92
N PRO A 166 9.15 9.52 -10.58
CA PRO A 166 9.35 8.26 -9.87
C PRO A 166 8.10 7.36 -9.89
N ARG A 167 6.90 7.89 -10.10
CA ARG A 167 5.63 7.21 -9.80
C ARG A 167 4.67 7.14 -10.99
N PHE A 168 5.19 6.72 -12.14
CA PHE A 168 4.38 6.48 -13.33
C PHE A 168 4.47 5.03 -13.83
N MET A 169 3.53 4.68 -14.71
CA MET A 169 3.54 3.47 -15.52
C MET A 169 3.02 3.80 -16.91
N LEU A 170 3.79 3.43 -17.93
CA LEU A 170 3.39 3.50 -19.33
C LEU A 170 2.96 2.11 -19.80
N VAL A 171 1.85 2.09 -20.53
CA VAL A 171 1.18 0.85 -20.91
C VAL A 171 0.64 0.99 -22.32
N GLU A 172 0.93 0.02 -23.16
CA GLU A 172 0.44 -0.03 -24.54
C GLU A 172 -0.30 -1.35 -24.78
N PRO A 173 -1.37 -1.36 -25.59
CA PRO A 173 -2.02 -2.58 -26.02
C PRO A 173 -1.15 -3.27 -27.07
N LEU A 174 -0.72 -4.50 -26.77
CA LEU A 174 0.04 -5.38 -27.65
C LEU A 174 -0.64 -6.75 -27.67
N ASP A 175 -0.99 -7.23 -28.86
CA ASP A 175 -1.64 -8.54 -29.06
C ASP A 175 -2.89 -8.77 -28.19
N GLY A 176 -3.69 -7.72 -27.98
CA GLY A 176 -4.92 -7.75 -27.18
C GLY A 176 -4.68 -7.70 -25.66
N ARG A 177 -3.43 -7.60 -25.21
CA ARG A 177 -3.05 -7.48 -23.79
C ARG A 177 -2.46 -6.10 -23.51
N LEU A 178 -2.70 -5.59 -22.31
CA LEU A 178 -2.06 -4.34 -21.85
C LEU A 178 -0.66 -4.67 -21.35
N THR A 179 0.35 -4.15 -22.03
CA THR A 179 1.76 -4.46 -21.79
C THR A 179 2.46 -3.23 -21.23
N ILE A 180 3.24 -3.43 -20.17
CA ILE A 180 4.03 -2.39 -19.53
C ILE A 180 5.18 -2.02 -20.45
N THR A 181 5.27 -0.75 -20.86
CA THR A 181 6.36 -0.25 -21.72
C THR A 181 7.41 0.50 -20.94
N ASP A 182 7.03 1.14 -19.83
CA ASP A 182 7.96 1.81 -18.93
C ASP A 182 7.36 1.98 -17.52
N VAL A 183 8.22 2.12 -16.52
CA VAL A 183 7.84 2.29 -15.11
C VAL A 183 8.80 3.26 -14.42
N GLY A 184 8.24 4.22 -13.70
CA GLY A 184 9.01 5.18 -12.92
C GLY A 184 9.90 4.54 -11.85
N SER A 185 11.02 5.18 -11.55
CA SER A 185 12.07 4.66 -10.67
C SER A 185 11.60 4.39 -9.22
N GLY A 186 10.60 5.12 -8.75
CA GLY A 186 9.99 5.01 -7.41
C GLY A 186 8.88 3.95 -7.30
N PHE A 187 8.66 3.13 -8.33
CA PHE A 187 7.78 1.95 -8.23
C PHE A 187 8.52 0.79 -7.53
N GLU A 188 8.74 0.93 -6.22
CA GLU A 188 9.55 -0.01 -5.42
C GLU A 188 8.72 -1.13 -4.74
N ILE A 189 7.43 -1.21 -5.03
CA ILE A 189 6.50 -2.15 -4.38
C ILE A 189 7.01 -3.58 -4.50
N TYR A 190 7.55 -3.99 -5.66
CA TYR A 190 8.10 -5.33 -5.90
C TYR A 190 9.63 -5.36 -6.00
N GLY A 191 10.29 -4.30 -5.52
CA GLY A 191 11.74 -4.16 -5.57
C GLY A 191 12.31 -3.81 -6.95
N GLU A 192 13.61 -3.52 -6.96
CA GLU A 192 14.33 -3.02 -8.13
C GLU A 192 14.42 -4.07 -9.26
N THR A 193 14.57 -5.35 -8.89
CA THR A 193 14.67 -6.46 -9.85
C THR A 193 13.42 -6.54 -10.72
N TRP A 194 12.22 -6.49 -10.11
CA TRP A 194 10.99 -6.50 -10.89
C TRP A 194 10.90 -5.26 -11.78
N ARG A 195 11.16 -4.07 -11.23
CA ARG A 195 11.08 -2.80 -11.99
C ARG A 195 11.97 -2.79 -13.24
N LYS A 196 13.18 -3.34 -13.16
CA LYS A 196 14.11 -3.44 -14.31
C LYS A 196 13.63 -4.43 -15.38
N ASN A 197 12.83 -5.43 -14.98
CA ASN A 197 12.37 -6.51 -15.85
C ASN A 197 10.88 -6.40 -16.21
N SER A 198 10.17 -5.37 -15.73
CA SER A 198 8.72 -5.23 -15.95
C SER A 198 8.37 -4.82 -17.37
N ARG A 199 9.30 -4.20 -18.11
CA ARG A 199 9.09 -3.81 -19.50
C ARG A 199 8.85 -5.05 -20.37
N GLY A 200 7.76 -5.02 -21.14
CA GLY A 200 7.31 -6.12 -21.98
C GLY A 200 6.41 -7.12 -21.24
N LEU A 201 6.23 -7.00 -19.92
CA LEU A 201 5.30 -7.86 -19.20
C LEU A 201 3.86 -7.36 -19.36
N PRO A 202 2.90 -8.28 -19.54
CA PRO A 202 1.49 -7.98 -19.38
C PRO A 202 1.20 -7.43 -17.98
N MET A 203 0.31 -6.45 -17.90
CA MET A 203 -0.02 -5.77 -16.65
C MET A 203 -0.59 -6.72 -15.58
N GLU A 204 -1.30 -7.76 -15.99
CA GLU A 204 -1.82 -8.79 -15.09
C GLU A 204 -0.76 -9.78 -14.58
N GLU A 205 0.44 -9.81 -15.18
CA GLU A 205 1.57 -10.65 -14.76
C GLU A 205 2.50 -9.91 -13.78
N GLN A 206 1.91 -9.02 -12.97
CA GLN A 206 2.59 -8.44 -11.81
C GLN A 206 2.79 -9.50 -10.71
N PRO A 207 3.77 -9.31 -9.79
CA PRO A 207 4.05 -10.26 -8.72
C PRO A 207 2.84 -10.52 -7.81
N ASP A 208 2.04 -9.49 -7.51
CA ASP A 208 0.68 -9.68 -7.01
C ASP A 208 -0.27 -9.80 -8.21
N TYR A 209 -0.60 -11.06 -8.54
CA TYR A 209 -1.49 -11.38 -9.65
C TYR A 209 -2.88 -10.78 -9.48
N ASP A 210 -3.43 -10.82 -8.26
CA ASP A 210 -4.78 -10.32 -7.99
C ASP A 210 -4.83 -8.78 -8.16
N TYR A 211 -3.79 -8.09 -7.67
CA TYR A 211 -3.65 -6.66 -7.89
C TYR A 211 -3.43 -6.32 -9.37
N GLY A 212 -2.58 -7.09 -10.07
CA GLY A 212 -2.32 -6.91 -11.50
C GLY A 212 -3.59 -7.01 -12.33
N GLN A 213 -4.40 -8.05 -12.11
CA GLN A 213 -5.71 -8.23 -12.75
C GLN A 213 -6.67 -7.07 -12.46
N TRP A 214 -6.73 -6.62 -11.21
CA TRP A 214 -7.57 -5.49 -10.82
C TRP A 214 -7.16 -4.18 -11.51
N VAL A 215 -5.87 -3.84 -11.51
CA VAL A 215 -5.35 -2.64 -12.19
C VAL A 215 -5.56 -2.73 -13.70
N GLN A 216 -5.35 -3.91 -14.30
CA GLN A 216 -5.58 -4.14 -15.73
C GLN A 216 -7.01 -3.79 -16.14
N GLY A 217 -8.02 -4.19 -15.35
CA GLY A 217 -9.42 -3.85 -15.61
C GLY A 217 -9.67 -2.34 -15.67
N ILE A 218 -9.00 -1.56 -14.82
CA ILE A 218 -9.14 -0.11 -14.78
C ILE A 218 -8.49 0.54 -16.02
N TYR A 219 -7.27 0.13 -16.38
CA TYR A 219 -6.60 0.64 -17.58
C TYR A 219 -7.36 0.25 -18.86
N ARG A 220 -7.91 -0.96 -18.92
CA ARG A 220 -8.73 -1.42 -20.05
C ARG A 220 -9.95 -0.52 -20.24
N ARG A 221 -10.63 -0.13 -19.15
CA ARG A 221 -11.75 0.82 -19.25
C ARG A 221 -11.32 2.17 -19.82
N VAL A 222 -10.17 2.71 -19.41
CA VAL A 222 -9.64 3.98 -19.95
C VAL A 222 -9.27 3.84 -21.43
N GLN A 223 -8.71 2.70 -21.83
CA GLN A 223 -8.43 2.39 -23.22
C GLN A 223 -9.70 2.39 -24.08
N GLU A 224 -10.76 1.76 -23.59
CA GLU A 224 -12.04 1.61 -24.27
C GLU A 224 -12.79 2.94 -24.38
N THR A 225 -12.86 3.72 -23.30
CA THR A 225 -13.62 4.98 -23.27
C THR A 225 -12.85 6.15 -23.88
N ARG A 226 -11.51 6.08 -23.91
CA ARG A 226 -10.63 7.20 -24.26
C ARG A 226 -10.80 8.43 -23.38
N LEU A 227 -11.39 8.27 -22.20
CA LEU A 227 -11.57 9.34 -21.23
C LEU A 227 -10.53 9.25 -20.12
N PRO A 228 -9.94 10.38 -19.70
CA PRO A 228 -9.05 10.41 -18.54
C PRO A 228 -9.83 9.99 -17.29
N ARG A 229 -9.12 9.32 -16.37
CA ARG A 229 -9.72 8.80 -15.13
C ARG A 229 -8.86 9.14 -13.93
N LEU A 230 -9.48 9.74 -12.91
CA LEU A 230 -8.88 9.94 -11.61
C LEU A 230 -9.51 8.98 -10.61
N ASP A 231 -8.69 8.24 -9.89
CA ASP A 231 -9.11 7.34 -8.82
C ASP A 231 -8.43 7.74 -7.50
N GLU A 232 -9.19 7.68 -6.41
CA GLU A 232 -8.63 7.43 -5.08
C GLU A 232 -8.61 5.92 -4.85
N VAL A 233 -7.41 5.37 -4.61
CA VAL A 233 -7.17 3.94 -4.51
C VAL A 233 -6.77 3.58 -3.08
N HIS A 234 -7.39 2.52 -2.56
CA HIS A 234 -7.03 1.88 -1.31
C HIS A 234 -6.73 0.42 -1.63
N ALA A 235 -5.49 0.00 -1.42
CA ALA A 235 -5.02 -1.32 -1.83
C ALA A 235 -4.12 -1.94 -0.76
N THR A 236 -4.34 -3.23 -0.51
CA THR A 236 -3.43 -4.11 0.22
C THR A 236 -2.72 -5.01 -0.78
N ILE A 237 -1.50 -4.66 -1.15
CA ILE A 237 -0.73 -5.31 -2.22
C ILE A 237 0.24 -6.31 -1.60
N ARG A 238 0.20 -7.56 -2.07
CA ARG A 238 1.14 -8.61 -1.64
C ARG A 238 2.51 -8.39 -2.27
N ARG A 239 3.58 -8.65 -1.53
CA ARG A 239 4.96 -8.61 -2.04
C ARG A 239 5.58 -10.00 -1.89
N PRO A 240 5.41 -10.89 -2.87
CA PRO A 240 5.86 -12.28 -2.76
C PRO A 240 7.36 -12.43 -2.50
N ASP A 241 8.18 -11.50 -3.02
CA ASP A 241 9.62 -11.44 -2.83
C ASP A 241 10.02 -11.13 -1.37
N LYS A 242 9.18 -10.40 -0.65
CA LYS A 242 9.37 -10.01 0.75
C LYS A 242 8.54 -10.84 1.74
N ASN A 243 7.66 -11.69 1.21
CA ASN A 243 6.71 -12.48 1.99
C ASN A 243 5.85 -11.63 2.95
N ASP A 244 5.42 -10.45 2.50
CA ASP A 244 4.54 -9.57 3.28
C ASP A 244 3.50 -8.86 2.39
N SER A 245 2.78 -7.87 2.94
CA SER A 245 1.84 -7.04 2.20
C SER A 245 2.02 -5.57 2.59
N ILE A 246 1.70 -4.67 1.68
CA ILE A 246 1.66 -3.23 1.97
C ILE A 246 0.23 -2.74 1.84
N HIS A 247 -0.19 -1.95 2.83
CA HIS A 247 -1.39 -1.14 2.66
C HIS A 247 -0.98 0.23 2.12
N CYS A 248 -1.66 0.67 1.07
CA CYS A 248 -1.41 1.97 0.48
C CYS A 248 -2.69 2.67 0.06
N ARG A 249 -2.71 3.98 0.31
CA ARG A 249 -3.70 4.91 -0.16
C ARG A 249 -3.03 5.93 -1.07
N TYR A 250 -3.50 6.04 -2.30
CA TYR A 250 -2.93 6.96 -3.28
C TYR A 250 -4.00 7.46 -4.24
N ARG A 251 -3.73 8.62 -4.86
CA ARG A 251 -4.52 9.09 -6.00
C ARG A 251 -3.77 8.78 -7.28
N ARG A 252 -4.50 8.32 -8.28
CA ARG A 252 -3.95 7.94 -9.58
C ARG A 252 -4.74 8.59 -10.69
N LEU A 253 -4.03 9.29 -11.57
CA LEU A 253 -4.56 9.79 -12.82
C LEU A 253 -4.10 8.87 -13.95
N ILE A 254 -5.02 8.39 -14.78
CA ILE A 254 -4.74 7.62 -15.99
C ILE A 254 -5.18 8.43 -17.20
N LEU A 255 -4.26 8.65 -18.13
CA LEU A 255 -4.45 9.48 -19.31
C LEU A 255 -4.24 8.65 -20.59
N PRO A 256 -5.23 8.61 -21.49
CA PRO A 256 -5.08 7.95 -22.77
C PRO A 256 -4.46 8.90 -23.80
N PHE A 257 -3.28 8.56 -24.31
CA PHE A 257 -2.62 9.24 -25.42
C PHE A 257 -2.76 8.44 -26.71
N THR A 258 -2.72 9.16 -27.82
CA THR A 258 -2.53 8.62 -29.16
C THR A 258 -1.05 8.73 -29.53
N CYS A 259 -0.42 7.60 -29.85
CA CYS A 259 0.99 7.55 -30.22
C CYS A 259 1.21 8.22 -31.59
N LYS A 260 2.15 9.16 -31.61
CA LYS A 260 2.59 9.84 -32.84
C LYS A 260 3.27 8.83 -33.76
N GLY A 261 2.75 8.69 -34.98
CA GLY A 261 3.31 7.81 -36.01
C GLY A 261 2.41 6.65 -36.38
N ASN A 262 2.12 5.73 -35.45
CA ASN A 262 1.27 4.56 -35.71
C ASN A 262 -0.22 4.76 -35.36
N GLY A 263 -0.58 5.87 -34.71
CA GLY A 263 -1.94 6.11 -34.23
C GLY A 263 -2.39 5.14 -33.13
N GLY A 264 -1.45 4.39 -32.55
CA GLY A 264 -1.65 3.46 -31.46
C GLY A 264 -2.07 4.17 -30.18
N THR A 265 -2.38 3.40 -29.14
CA THR A 265 -2.81 3.94 -27.84
C THR A 265 -1.69 3.75 -26.85
N CYS A 266 -1.36 4.78 -26.09
CA CYS A 266 -0.51 4.67 -24.92
C CYS A 266 -1.29 5.19 -23.71
N LEU A 267 -1.26 4.46 -22.62
CA LEU A 267 -1.90 4.84 -21.36
C LEU A 267 -0.79 5.21 -20.38
N LEU A 268 -0.86 6.43 -19.87
CA LEU A 268 0.02 6.90 -18.81
C LEU A 268 -0.78 6.92 -17.51
N GLY A 269 -0.40 6.08 -16.55
CA GLY A 269 -0.85 6.24 -15.17
C GLY A 269 0.23 6.88 -14.32
N ALA A 270 -0.11 7.96 -13.63
CA ALA A 270 0.74 8.59 -12.64
C ALA A 270 0.04 8.64 -11.28
N SER A 271 0.81 8.55 -10.19
CA SER A 271 0.22 8.49 -8.84
C SER A 271 0.97 9.36 -7.83
N VAL A 272 0.20 9.86 -6.86
CA VAL A 272 0.69 10.57 -5.68
C VAL A 272 0.12 9.86 -4.45
N PHE A 273 0.96 9.63 -3.43
CA PHE A 273 0.48 9.11 -2.16
C PHE A 273 -0.24 10.19 -1.38
N ASP A 274 -1.24 9.81 -0.59
CA ASP A 274 -1.81 10.74 0.38
C ASP A 274 -0.83 10.90 1.55
N PHE A 275 -0.01 11.96 1.51
CA PHE A 275 1.04 12.25 2.49
C PHE A 275 0.52 12.43 3.93
N ARG A 276 -0.81 12.54 4.14
CA ARG A 276 -1.40 12.79 5.46
C ARG A 276 -1.48 11.55 6.37
N GLU A 277 -1.40 10.33 5.84
CA GLU A 277 -1.45 9.10 6.65
C GLU A 277 -0.09 8.39 6.78
N GLN A 278 0.91 8.73 5.97
CA GLN A 278 2.26 8.13 6.04
C GLN A 278 3.31 8.97 6.77
N GLN A 279 2.93 10.11 7.37
CA GLN A 279 3.83 10.93 8.19
C GLN A 279 4.30 10.24 9.49
N SER A 280 3.79 9.06 9.82
CA SER A 280 4.37 8.22 10.86
C SER A 280 5.35 7.17 10.31
N GLY A 281 5.63 7.11 9.00
CA GLY A 281 6.17 5.90 8.36
C GLY A 281 7.51 6.00 7.64
N LEU A 282 7.79 7.11 6.94
CA LEU A 282 8.85 7.03 5.91
C LEU A 282 9.64 8.32 5.62
N ASP A 283 9.39 9.45 6.29
CA ASP A 283 10.04 10.71 5.92
C ASP A 283 11.08 11.22 6.93
N ARG A 284 12.30 10.70 6.76
CA ARG A 284 13.56 11.45 6.84
C ARG A 284 14.67 10.59 6.24
N ARG A 285 14.77 10.57 4.92
CA ARG A 285 16.02 10.30 4.16
C ARG A 285 15.78 10.55 2.67
N ALA A 286 15.52 11.81 2.34
CA ALA A 286 15.65 12.33 0.99
C ALA A 286 15.98 13.84 1.00
N VAL A 287 16.84 14.27 1.94
CA VAL A 287 17.61 15.51 1.82
C VAL A 287 18.93 15.25 2.55
N GLU A 288 20.05 15.59 1.90
CA GLU A 288 21.45 15.37 2.32
C GLU A 288 22.05 14.01 1.92
N GLU A 289 22.52 13.93 0.67
CA GLU A 289 23.88 13.47 0.35
C GLU A 289 24.21 13.90 -1.09
N CYS A 290 24.48 15.20 -1.29
CA CYS A 290 25.29 15.67 -2.41
C CYS A 290 26.75 15.75 -1.91
N PRO A 291 27.70 14.93 -2.41
CA PRO A 291 29.09 15.27 -2.29
C PRO A 291 29.46 16.30 -3.37
N ALA A 292 30.17 17.34 -2.95
CA ALA A 292 31.06 18.09 -3.83
C ALA A 292 32.27 17.21 -4.24
#